data_AF-A0A958PN71-F1
#
_entry.id   AF-A0A958PN71-F1
#
_cell.length_a   1.000
_cell.length_b   1.000
_cell.length_c   1.000
_cell.angle_alpha   90.00
_cell.angle_beta   90.00
_cell.angle_gamma   90.00
#
_symmetry.space_group_name_H-M   'P 1'
#
loop_
_entity.id
_entity.type
_entity.pdbx_description
1 polymer ?
#
loop_
_entity_poly.entity_id
_entity_poly.type
_entity_poly.pdbx_seq_one_letter_code
_entity_poly.pdbx_strand_id
1 'polypeptide(L)'
;MAELFWDKDCSTRDREEIQSILKKLDVQLSYWAVADGADAQDLLGQDILSDDQKEQLLEYHDHYFSRLRNEQGYQSRDLIVLHKNLEGLDGLLQKFNRCHTHDDDEVRYIIDGSGIFGFVLPNGEQVKLKVEAGEF
;
A
#
# COMPACT_ATOMS: atom_id res chain seq x y z
N MET A 1 -3.33 9.53 6.36
CA MET A 1 -2.02 9.71 7.04
C MET A 1 -1.67 8.42 7.74
N ALA A 2 -0.47 7.91 7.51
CA ALA A 2 0.02 6.70 8.14
C ALA A 2 0.01 6.77 9.68
N GLU A 3 -0.25 5.63 10.32
CA GLU A 3 -0.24 5.48 11.78
C GLU A 3 0.39 4.13 12.15
N LEU A 4 1.38 4.14 13.03
CA LEU A 4 2.05 2.93 13.52
C LEU A 4 1.56 2.59 14.92
N PHE A 5 1.19 1.32 15.13
CA PHE A 5 0.67 0.78 16.38
C PHE A 5 1.63 -0.27 16.94
N TRP A 6 1.96 -0.17 18.23
CA TRP A 6 2.64 -1.22 18.99
C TRP A 6 1.63 -2.16 19.65
N ASP A 7 0.55 -1.57 20.17
CA ASP A 7 -0.62 -2.28 20.69
C ASP A 7 -1.88 -1.42 20.48
N LYS A 8 -2.98 -1.76 21.17
CA LYS A 8 -4.27 -1.06 21.01
C LYS A 8 -4.30 0.36 21.61
N ASP A 9 -3.40 0.68 22.54
CA ASP A 9 -3.40 1.92 23.30
C ASP A 9 -2.13 2.76 23.03
N CYS A 10 -1.14 2.21 22.30
CA CYS A 10 0.10 2.87 21.95
C CYS A 10 0.29 2.96 20.42
N SER A 11 0.17 4.19 19.89
CA SER A 11 0.41 4.50 18.47
C SER A 11 1.09 5.86 18.28
N THR A 12 1.67 6.06 17.09
CA THR A 12 2.20 7.36 16.64
C THR A 12 1.76 7.65 15.21
N ARG A 13 1.59 8.95 14.93
CA ARG A 13 1.37 9.50 13.58
C ARG A 13 2.52 10.40 13.14
N ASP A 14 3.58 10.50 13.94
CA ASP A 14 4.77 11.25 13.58
C ASP A 14 5.52 10.50 12.47
N ARG A 15 5.57 11.09 11.27
CA ARG A 15 6.17 10.46 10.11
C ARG A 15 7.67 10.20 10.28
N GLU A 16 8.39 11.08 10.96
CA GLU A 16 9.83 10.91 11.19
C GLU A 16 10.07 9.76 12.15
N GLU A 17 9.24 9.65 13.19
CA GLU A 17 9.29 8.52 14.13
C GLU A 17 8.95 7.20 13.42
N ILE A 18 7.86 7.16 12.66
CA ILE A 18 7.46 5.98 11.88
C ILE A 18 8.59 5.55 10.95
N GLN A 19 9.13 6.49 10.16
CA GLN A 19 10.21 6.18 9.21
C GLN A 19 11.48 5.72 9.92
N SER A 20 11.82 6.26 11.10
CA SER A 20 12.95 5.81 11.91
C SER A 20 12.81 4.35 12.36
N ILE A 21 11.58 3.93 12.69
CA ILE A 21 11.28 2.55 13.08
C ILE A 21 11.35 1.62 11.87
N LEU A 22 10.66 1.98 10.78
CA LEU A 22 10.61 1.20 9.55
C LEU A 22 11.98 1.02 8.90
N LYS A 23 12.86 2.03 8.99
CA LYS A 23 14.24 1.98 8.49
C LYS A 23 15.08 0.87 9.12
N LYS A 24 14.73 0.38 10.32
CA LYS A 24 15.40 -0.78 10.94
C LYS A 24 15.19 -2.08 10.16
N LEU A 25 14.19 -2.10 9.27
CA LEU A 25 13.83 -3.19 8.38
C LEU A 25 14.06 -2.84 6.91
N ASP A 26 14.74 -1.74 6.62
CA ASP A 26 14.92 -1.17 5.28
C ASP A 26 13.60 -0.82 4.56
N VAL A 27 12.53 -0.60 5.32
CA VAL A 27 11.23 -0.19 4.79
C VAL A 27 11.18 1.33 4.64
N GLN A 28 10.74 1.80 3.47
CA GLN A 28 10.54 3.20 3.15
C GLN A 28 9.05 3.54 3.17
N LEU A 29 8.73 4.75 3.64
CA LEU A 29 7.37 5.29 3.64
C LEU A 29 7.38 6.72 3.10
N SER A 30 6.76 6.93 1.96
CA SER A 30 6.65 8.20 1.26
C SER A 30 5.20 8.53 0.91
N TYR A 31 4.96 9.75 0.42
CA TYR A 31 3.62 10.19 0.06
C TYR A 31 3.60 10.69 -1.37
N TRP A 32 2.65 10.17 -2.13
CA TRP A 32 2.40 10.48 -3.53
C TRP A 32 0.94 10.89 -3.70
N ALA A 33 0.72 12.04 -4.34
CA ALA A 33 -0.62 12.54 -4.56
C ALA A 33 -1.40 11.59 -5.48
N VAL A 34 -2.59 11.21 -5.05
CA VAL A 34 -3.53 10.41 -5.87
C VAL A 34 -4.19 11.34 -6.87
N ALA A 35 -4.42 10.86 -8.10
CA ALA A 35 -5.14 11.60 -9.12
C ALA A 35 -6.55 12.03 -8.65
N ASP A 36 -6.86 13.31 -8.80
CA ASP A 36 -8.09 13.96 -8.30
C ASP A 36 -9.01 14.46 -9.43
N GLY A 37 -8.69 14.16 -10.68
CA GLY A 37 -9.54 14.46 -11.84
C GLY A 37 -10.87 13.72 -11.79
N ALA A 38 -11.93 14.30 -12.37
CA ALA A 38 -13.29 13.75 -12.34
C ALA A 38 -13.36 12.29 -12.80
N ASP A 39 -12.72 11.97 -13.94
CA ASP A 39 -12.68 10.60 -14.46
C ASP A 39 -11.99 9.62 -13.49
N ALA A 40 -10.91 10.05 -12.81
CA ALA A 40 -10.23 9.23 -11.82
C ALA A 40 -11.11 9.01 -10.58
N GLN A 41 -11.81 10.05 -10.12
CA GLN A 41 -12.74 9.95 -8.98
C GLN A 41 -13.94 9.04 -9.29
N ASP A 42 -14.46 9.09 -10.51
CA ASP A 42 -15.54 8.19 -10.96
C ASP A 42 -15.09 6.72 -10.98
N LEU A 43 -13.82 6.45 -11.30
CA LEU A 43 -13.24 5.11 -11.20
C LEU A 43 -13.00 4.70 -9.74
N LEU A 44 -12.41 5.57 -8.93
CA LEU A 44 -12.13 5.29 -7.51
C LEU A 44 -13.42 5.03 -6.70
N GLY A 45 -14.54 5.64 -7.09
CA GLY A 45 -15.84 5.43 -6.45
C GLY A 45 -16.52 4.10 -6.75
N GLN A 46 -15.92 3.22 -7.56
CA GLN A 46 -16.52 1.92 -7.93
C GLN A 46 -16.03 0.78 -7.03
N ASP A 47 -16.98 -0.03 -6.54
CA ASP A 47 -16.71 -1.21 -5.72
C ASP A 47 -15.81 -2.25 -6.41
N ILE A 48 -15.95 -2.39 -7.73
CA ILE A 48 -15.25 -3.37 -8.57
C ILE A 48 -14.91 -2.69 -9.89
N LEU A 49 -13.69 -2.89 -10.38
CA LEU A 49 -13.22 -2.38 -11.66
C LEU A 49 -12.98 -3.54 -12.64
N SER A 50 -13.34 -3.32 -13.91
CA SER A 50 -12.86 -4.16 -15.02
C SER A 50 -11.36 -3.97 -15.23
N ASP A 51 -10.73 -4.87 -15.99
CA ASP A 51 -9.29 -4.76 -16.26
C ASP A 51 -8.94 -3.51 -17.08
N ASP A 52 -9.80 -3.10 -18.04
CA ASP A 52 -9.63 -1.85 -18.78
C ASP A 52 -9.71 -0.62 -17.85
N GLN A 53 -10.63 -0.63 -16.88
CA GLN A 53 -10.78 0.46 -15.92
C GLN A 53 -9.59 0.53 -14.95
N LYS A 54 -9.03 -0.63 -14.56
CA LYS A 54 -7.81 -0.67 -13.74
C LYS A 54 -6.62 -0.08 -14.50
N GLU A 55 -6.47 -0.44 -15.78
CA GLU A 55 -5.40 0.10 -16.61
C GLU A 55 -5.55 1.62 -16.78
N GLN A 56 -6.77 2.10 -17.07
CA GLN A 56 -7.05 3.54 -17.13
C GLN A 56 -6.67 4.26 -15.83
N LEU A 57 -7.00 3.68 -14.66
CA LEU A 57 -6.65 4.27 -13.37
C LEU A 57 -5.14 4.25 -13.10
N LEU A 58 -4.46 3.18 -13.53
CA LEU A 58 -3.01 3.07 -13.51
C LEU A 58 -2.36 4.16 -14.38
N GLU A 59 -2.84 4.43 -15.59
CA GLU A 59 -2.30 5.46 -16.48
C GLU A 59 -2.19 6.84 -15.81
N TYR A 60 -3.15 7.24 -14.97
CA TYR A 60 -3.06 8.50 -14.22
C TYR A 60 -1.86 8.58 -13.26
N HIS A 61 -1.32 7.43 -12.86
CA HIS A 61 -0.22 7.29 -11.89
C HIS A 61 1.09 6.80 -12.54
N ASP A 62 1.15 6.71 -13.87
CA ASP A 62 2.29 6.11 -14.60
C ASP A 62 3.62 6.86 -14.40
N HIS A 63 3.53 8.15 -14.07
CA HIS A 63 4.70 8.98 -13.79
C HIS A 63 5.47 8.49 -12.56
N TYR A 64 4.78 7.99 -11.53
CA TYR A 64 5.42 7.39 -10.36
C TYR A 64 6.09 6.06 -10.70
N PHE A 65 5.42 5.20 -11.47
CA PHE A 65 6.00 3.95 -11.90
C PHE A 65 7.20 4.14 -12.85
N SER A 66 7.12 5.12 -13.75
CA SER A 66 8.24 5.49 -14.63
C SER A 66 9.45 5.92 -13.81
N ARG A 67 9.25 6.67 -12.72
CA ARG A 67 10.31 7.01 -11.77
C ARG A 67 10.90 5.76 -11.11
N LEU A 68 10.05 4.88 -10.57
CA LEU A 68 10.47 3.62 -9.94
C LEU A 68 11.27 2.72 -10.90
N ARG A 69 10.81 2.58 -12.15
CA ARG A 69 11.51 1.82 -13.20
C ARG A 69 12.90 2.40 -13.47
N ASN A 70 13.02 3.72 -13.60
CA ASN A 70 14.29 4.37 -13.93
C ASN A 70 15.27 4.38 -12.76
N GLU A 71 14.79 4.61 -11.54
CA GLU A 71 15.64 4.77 -10.34
C GLU A 71 15.97 3.43 -9.68
N GLN A 72 15.02 2.48 -9.67
CA GLN A 72 15.09 1.25 -8.88
C GLN A 72 14.95 -0.03 -9.72
N GLY A 73 14.66 0.08 -11.03
CA GLY A 73 14.68 -1.06 -11.94
C GLY A 73 13.43 -1.94 -11.93
N TYR A 74 12.32 -1.49 -11.35
CA TYR A 74 11.05 -2.24 -11.38
C TYR A 74 10.52 -2.43 -12.82
N GLN A 75 10.05 -3.63 -13.11
CA GLN A 75 9.73 -4.05 -14.49
C GLN A 75 8.24 -3.86 -14.82
N SER A 76 7.37 -4.19 -13.88
CA SER A 76 5.91 -4.20 -14.06
C SER A 76 5.18 -3.56 -12.87
N ARG A 77 3.92 -3.20 -13.11
CA ARG A 77 2.95 -2.78 -12.10
C ARG A 77 1.59 -3.37 -12.44
N ASP A 78 0.73 -3.51 -11.45
CA ASP A 78 -0.67 -3.86 -11.60
C ASP A 78 -1.52 -3.09 -10.59
N LEU A 79 -2.84 -3.28 -10.65
CA LEU A 79 -3.78 -2.73 -9.68
C LEU A 79 -4.67 -3.85 -9.14
N ILE A 80 -4.67 -3.97 -7.82
CA ILE A 80 -5.53 -4.86 -7.05
C ILE A 80 -6.61 -4.02 -6.34
N VAL A 81 -7.87 -4.39 -6.53
CA VAL A 81 -9.03 -3.79 -5.86
C VAL A 81 -9.61 -4.81 -4.90
N LEU A 82 -9.59 -4.52 -3.61
CA LEU A 82 -10.14 -5.36 -2.57
C LEU A 82 -11.39 -4.72 -1.99
N HIS A 83 -12.55 -5.25 -2.35
CA HIS A 83 -13.84 -4.82 -1.80
C HIS A 83 -14.60 -6.02 -1.26
N LYS A 84 -15.44 -5.83 -0.24
CA LYS A 84 -16.24 -6.90 0.39
C LYS A 84 -17.13 -7.69 -0.59
N ASN A 85 -17.45 -7.10 -1.73
CA ASN A 85 -18.25 -7.71 -2.79
C ASN A 85 -17.40 -8.55 -3.78
N LEU A 86 -16.07 -8.58 -3.63
CA LEU A 86 -15.19 -9.39 -4.47
C LEU A 86 -15.36 -10.88 -4.15
N GLU A 87 -15.73 -11.67 -5.16
CA GLU A 87 -15.83 -13.11 -5.01
C GLU A 87 -14.46 -13.73 -4.66
N GLY A 88 -14.44 -14.62 -3.66
CA GLY A 88 -13.22 -15.28 -3.22
C GLY A 88 -12.29 -14.41 -2.35
N LEU A 89 -12.73 -13.23 -1.91
CA LEU A 89 -11.95 -12.33 -1.05
C LEU A 89 -11.37 -13.03 0.18
N ASP A 90 -12.17 -13.83 0.90
CA ASP A 90 -11.72 -14.52 2.11
C ASP A 90 -10.52 -15.43 1.86
N GLY A 91 -10.54 -16.17 0.73
CA GLY A 91 -9.44 -17.04 0.33
C GLY A 91 -8.19 -16.26 -0.08
N LEU A 92 -8.37 -15.09 -0.70
CA LEU A 92 -7.27 -14.18 -1.04
C LEU A 92 -6.62 -13.61 0.22
N LEU A 93 -7.41 -13.09 1.15
CA LEU A 93 -6.93 -12.50 2.41
C LEU A 93 -6.22 -13.51 3.31
N GLN A 94 -6.63 -14.78 3.30
CA GLN A 94 -5.95 -15.84 4.05
C GLN A 94 -4.49 -16.08 3.62
N LYS A 95 -4.11 -15.73 2.39
CA LYS A 95 -2.73 -15.84 1.94
C LYS A 95 -1.84 -14.75 2.54
N PHE A 96 -2.40 -13.55 2.71
CA PHE A 96 -1.65 -12.38 3.20
C PHE A 96 -1.69 -12.23 4.73
N ASN A 97 -2.64 -12.85 5.42
CA ASN A 97 -2.81 -12.67 6.87
C ASN A 97 -1.76 -13.40 7.75
N ARG A 98 -0.96 -14.29 7.16
CA ARG A 98 0.08 -15.04 7.87
C ARG A 98 1.41 -14.30 7.74
N CYS A 99 2.25 -14.37 8.78
CA CYS A 99 3.62 -13.86 8.69
C CYS A 99 4.39 -14.62 7.60
N HIS A 100 5.03 -13.89 6.68
CA HIS A 100 5.83 -14.43 5.58
C HIS A 100 6.94 -13.45 5.18
N THR A 101 7.83 -13.89 4.30
CA THR A 101 8.93 -13.11 3.74
C THR A 101 8.95 -13.25 2.23
N HIS A 102 9.54 -12.27 1.55
CA HIS A 102 9.79 -12.28 0.12
C HIS A 102 11.30 -12.17 -0.14
N ASP A 103 11.76 -12.73 -1.26
CA ASP A 103 13.14 -12.57 -1.74
C ASP A 103 13.32 -11.23 -2.49
N ASP A 104 12.23 -10.70 -3.05
CA ASP A 104 12.14 -9.40 -3.73
C ASP A 104 11.36 -8.38 -2.88
N ASP A 105 11.47 -7.10 -3.20
CA ASP A 105 10.77 -6.01 -2.50
C ASP A 105 9.24 -6.10 -2.66
N GLU A 106 8.51 -5.95 -1.55
CA GLU A 106 7.06 -5.77 -1.57
C GLU A 106 6.70 -4.28 -1.60
N VAL A 107 6.36 -3.77 -2.78
CA VAL A 107 6.02 -2.36 -3.00
C VAL A 107 4.51 -2.19 -3.12
N ARG A 108 3.93 -1.21 -2.39
CA ARG A 108 2.49 -0.94 -2.39
C ARG A 108 2.22 0.56 -2.38
N TYR A 109 1.48 1.03 -3.37
CA TYR A 109 0.95 2.40 -3.41
C TYR A 109 -0.55 2.37 -3.14
N ILE A 110 -1.01 3.05 -2.09
CA ILE A 110 -2.44 3.08 -1.76
C ILE A 110 -3.10 4.23 -2.51
N ILE A 111 -3.98 3.93 -3.45
CA ILE A 111 -4.72 4.96 -4.23
C ILE A 111 -6.13 5.22 -3.69
N ASP A 112 -6.71 4.28 -2.95
CA ASP A 112 -7.96 4.48 -2.21
C ASP A 112 -8.02 3.57 -0.96
N GLY A 113 -8.89 3.92 -0.03
CA GLY A 113 -9.13 3.16 1.19
C GLY A 113 -7.93 3.15 2.13
N SER A 114 -7.69 1.98 2.74
CA SER A 114 -6.62 1.80 3.72
C SER A 114 -6.20 0.33 3.83
N GLY A 115 -4.98 0.12 4.33
CA GLY A 115 -4.41 -1.20 4.59
C GLY A 115 -3.65 -1.24 5.91
N ILE A 116 -3.39 -2.45 6.41
CA ILE A 116 -2.54 -2.65 7.58
C ILE A 116 -1.41 -3.62 7.20
N PHE A 117 -0.18 -3.17 7.35
CA PHE A 117 1.02 -3.98 7.21
C PHE A 117 1.59 -4.32 8.58
N GLY A 118 1.85 -5.60 8.82
CA GLY A 118 2.48 -6.08 10.04
C GLY A 118 3.98 -6.27 9.84
N PHE A 119 4.79 -5.77 10.75
CA PHE A 119 6.24 -5.92 10.71
C PHE A 119 6.77 -6.56 11.98
N VAL A 120 7.77 -7.43 11.85
CA VAL A 120 8.53 -8.00 12.97
C VAL A 120 9.86 -7.27 13.05
N LEU A 121 10.08 -6.52 14.13
CA LEU A 121 11.30 -5.75 14.35
C LEU A 121 12.49 -6.66 14.73
N PRO A 122 13.75 -6.18 14.61
CA PRO A 122 14.93 -6.99 14.94
C PRO A 122 14.99 -7.51 16.39
N ASN A 123 14.30 -6.85 17.33
CA ASN A 123 14.18 -7.27 18.72
C ASN A 123 13.04 -8.28 18.95
N GLY A 124 12.32 -8.70 17.90
CA GLY A 124 11.19 -9.62 17.96
C GLY A 124 9.84 -8.98 18.26
N GLU A 125 9.78 -7.66 18.53
CA GLU A 125 8.52 -6.95 18.70
C GLU A 125 7.77 -6.84 17.37
N GLN A 126 6.43 -6.80 17.44
CA GLN A 126 5.58 -6.61 16.27
C GLN A 126 4.93 -5.25 16.30
N VAL A 127 4.95 -4.58 15.15
CA VAL A 127 4.25 -3.30 14.94
C VAL A 127 3.31 -3.44 13.75
N LYS A 128 2.25 -2.63 13.74
CA LYS A 128 1.29 -2.55 12.63
C LYS A 128 1.29 -1.15 12.06
N LEU A 129 1.53 -1.02 10.77
CA LEU A 129 1.43 0.23 10.05
C LEU A 129 0.08 0.28 9.34
N LYS A 130 -0.80 1.18 9.76
CA LYS A 130 -1.96 1.57 8.97
C LYS A 130 -1.52 2.58 7.92
N VAL A 131 -1.85 2.31 6.65
CA VAL A 131 -1.65 3.20 5.52
C VAL A 131 -2.99 3.58 4.91
N GLU A 132 -3.05 4.74 4.29
CA GLU A 132 -4.25 5.30 3.65
C GLU A 132 -3.89 5.82 2.26
N ALA A 133 -4.90 6.25 1.49
CA ALA A 133 -4.69 6.84 0.17
C ALA A 133 -3.55 7.90 0.16
N GLY A 134 -2.65 7.74 -0.80
CA GLY A 134 -1.46 8.54 -1.01
C GLY A 134 -0.19 8.01 -0.33
N GLU A 135 -0.27 7.05 0.59
CA GLU A 135 0.92 6.43 1.17
C GLU A 135 1.55 5.39 0.21
N PHE A 136 2.87 5.44 0.09
CA PHE A 136 3.73 4.54 -0.68
C PHE A 136 4.85 3.97 0.19
#